data_AF-A0A024WGV9-F1
#
_entry.id   AF-A0A024WGV9-F1
#
_cell.length_a   1.000
_cell.length_b   1.000
_cell.length_c   1.000
_cell.angle_alpha   90.00
_cell.angle_beta   90.00
_cell.angle_gamma   90.00
#
_symmetry.space_group_name_H-M   'P 1'
#
loop_
_entity.id
_entity.type
_entity.pdbx_description
1 polymer ?
#
loop_
_entity_poly.entity_id
_entity_poly.type
_entity_poly.pdbx_seq_one_letter_code
_entity_poly.pdbx_strand_id
1 'polypeptide(L)'
;TIRPVANVYSTNGKNVVGEVEIPVVFQTPIRNDLIQSVYTNMSKNRRHPYAVKLGAGYETSAESWGTGRAVARIPRVPGGGTHRAGQGAFGNMCRGGGMFNPTKIWRRWGRKVNLKEKRYAVCSSIAASGVTSLVLARGHRISHLKEVPLVVSNDIESLSKTKEAVNFLVSLGLKDEVNRLVKSKKIRAGKGKMRNRKYKIRNGPLIIYENDNGVKKAFRNIPGVDLCKVTKLNLLKLAPGGSIGRLCIWSESAFKKLDVIYGKIHEKKVTKKNYILPKSIVHNPDIYRIIHSDKVQASLLAKKKPCKKRLQNKNSLTNFAVRCRLNPAYKLLRSLAVLRMRKSILEKSKNKKEKRVQKQIQKKELQKINHDYYKGVDKAVKKKKKREEKKAKSKKTANQAVINVAAEE
;
A
#
# COMPACT_ATOMS: atom_id res chain seq x y z
N THR A 1 -30.66 0.13 2.71
CA THR A 1 -31.70 0.63 3.64
C THR A 1 -31.82 -0.41 4.74
N ILE A 2 -31.55 -0.02 5.98
CA ILE A 2 -31.53 -0.92 7.14
C ILE A 2 -32.98 -1.22 7.56
N ARG A 3 -33.26 -2.43 8.05
CA ARG A 3 -34.52 -2.76 8.73
C ARG A 3 -34.69 -1.77 9.88
N PRO A 4 -35.74 -0.94 9.93
CA PRO A 4 -35.83 0.16 10.89
C PRO A 4 -36.09 -0.31 12.34
N VAL A 5 -36.39 -1.58 12.55
CA VAL A 5 -36.71 -2.19 13.85
C VAL A 5 -35.77 -3.35 14.17
N ALA A 6 -35.43 -3.50 15.44
CA ALA A 6 -34.66 -4.62 15.99
C ALA A 6 -35.48 -5.37 17.04
N ASN A 7 -35.36 -6.69 17.08
CA ASN A 7 -36.06 -7.52 18.07
C ASN A 7 -35.40 -7.40 19.45
N VAL A 8 -36.23 -7.35 20.49
CA VAL A 8 -35.81 -7.45 21.89
C VAL A 8 -35.99 -8.88 22.37
N TYR A 9 -34.90 -9.50 22.83
CA TYR A 9 -34.91 -10.87 23.34
C TYR A 9 -35.06 -10.91 24.86
N SER A 10 -35.75 -11.94 25.37
CA SER A 10 -35.70 -12.24 26.81
C SER A 10 -34.37 -12.86 27.22
N THR A 11 -34.14 -12.99 28.53
CA THR A 11 -32.96 -13.65 29.11
C THR A 11 -32.83 -15.14 28.73
N ASN A 12 -33.90 -15.79 28.28
CA ASN A 12 -33.86 -17.18 27.83
C ASN A 12 -33.49 -17.33 26.34
N GLY A 13 -33.29 -16.25 25.58
CA GLY A 13 -32.83 -16.25 24.18
C GLY A 13 -33.81 -16.85 23.14
N LYS A 14 -34.80 -17.60 23.61
CA LYS A 14 -35.84 -18.23 22.77
C LYS A 14 -36.97 -17.27 22.42
N ASN A 15 -37.38 -16.41 23.35
CA ASN A 15 -38.56 -15.57 23.19
C ASN A 15 -38.16 -14.14 22.78
N VAL A 16 -38.86 -13.61 21.78
CA VAL A 16 -38.86 -12.19 21.42
C VAL A 16 -39.97 -11.53 22.24
N VAL A 17 -39.63 -10.50 23.00
CA VAL A 17 -40.57 -9.82 23.93
C VAL A 17 -41.15 -8.53 23.34
N GLY A 18 -40.54 -8.00 22.28
CA GLY A 18 -40.99 -6.79 21.59
C GLY A 18 -40.01 -6.35 20.52
N GLU A 19 -40.30 -5.24 19.86
CA GLU A 19 -39.44 -4.62 18.86
C GLU A 19 -39.16 -3.16 19.24
N VAL A 20 -37.97 -2.66 18.90
CA VAL A 20 -37.55 -1.26 19.13
C VAL A 20 -36.97 -0.68 17.85
N GLU A 21 -37.30 0.59 17.55
CA GLU A 21 -36.70 1.32 16.42
C GLU A 21 -35.16 1.39 16.59
N ILE A 22 -34.42 1.11 15.52
CA ILE A 22 -32.96 1.23 15.51
C ILE A 22 -32.57 2.71 15.60
N PRO A 23 -31.82 3.13 16.64
CA PRO A 23 -31.38 4.51 16.79
C PRO A 23 -30.60 5.00 15.57
N VAL A 24 -30.81 6.27 15.19
CA VAL A 24 -30.23 6.88 13.98
C VAL A 24 -28.68 6.88 13.96
N VAL A 25 -28.03 6.58 15.09
CA VAL A 25 -26.57 6.40 15.20
C VAL A 25 -26.07 5.25 14.32
N PHE A 26 -26.84 4.18 14.14
CA PHE A 26 -26.43 3.03 13.34
C PHE A 26 -26.33 3.33 11.84
N GLN A 27 -26.91 4.44 11.39
CA GLN A 27 -26.93 4.92 10.02
C GLN A 27 -25.75 5.87 9.74
N THR A 28 -24.91 6.14 10.74
CA THR A 28 -23.70 6.95 10.54
C THR A 28 -22.69 6.23 9.63
N PRO A 29 -21.95 6.99 8.79
CA PRO A 29 -20.95 6.39 7.91
C PRO A 29 -19.86 5.67 8.71
N ILE A 30 -19.56 4.44 8.31
CA ILE A 30 -18.52 3.62 8.92
C ILE A 30 -17.15 4.04 8.36
N ARG A 31 -16.36 4.72 9.18
CA ARG A 31 -15.03 5.24 8.82
C ARG A 31 -13.92 4.51 9.57
N ASN A 32 -13.34 3.47 8.97
CA ASN A 32 -12.30 2.65 9.60
C ASN A 32 -10.98 3.43 9.83
N ASP A 33 -10.61 4.29 8.89
CA ASP A 33 -9.47 5.21 8.92
C ASP A 33 -9.55 6.16 10.12
N LEU A 34 -10.74 6.74 10.35
CA LEU A 34 -11.00 7.65 11.45
C LEU A 34 -10.91 6.91 12.79
N ILE A 35 -11.54 5.74 12.88
CA ILE A 35 -11.52 4.93 14.11
C ILE A 35 -10.09 4.52 14.45
N GLN A 36 -9.30 4.08 13.47
CA GLN A 36 -7.91 3.67 13.69
C GLN A 36 -7.06 4.84 14.16
N SER A 37 -7.11 5.98 13.47
CA SER A 37 -6.31 7.16 13.80
C SER A 37 -6.68 7.75 15.17
N VAL A 38 -7.98 7.84 15.50
CA VAL A 38 -8.46 8.28 16.82
C VAL A 38 -8.07 7.27 17.90
N TYR A 39 -8.23 5.97 17.65
CA TYR A 39 -7.86 4.92 18.61
C TYR A 39 -6.36 4.97 18.95
N THR A 40 -5.48 5.08 17.95
CA THR A 40 -4.04 5.13 18.17
C THR A 40 -3.65 6.34 19.02
N ASN A 41 -4.23 7.51 18.77
CA ASN A 41 -3.95 8.71 19.56
C ASN A 41 -4.55 8.62 20.97
N MET A 42 -5.76 8.09 21.12
CA MET A 42 -6.41 7.97 22.42
C MET A 42 -5.74 6.91 23.31
N SER A 43 -5.29 5.80 22.74
CA SER A 43 -4.55 4.75 23.46
C SER A 43 -3.18 5.21 23.97
N LYS A 44 -2.51 6.15 23.28
CA LYS A 44 -1.25 6.76 23.75
C LYS A 44 -1.43 7.46 25.11
N ASN A 45 -2.61 8.00 25.41
CA ASN A 45 -2.89 8.67 26.69
C ASN A 45 -2.86 7.74 27.91
N ARG A 46 -2.92 6.41 27.71
CA ARG A 46 -2.85 5.42 28.81
C ARG A 46 -1.41 5.02 29.17
N ARG A 47 -0.40 5.49 28.43
CA ARG A 47 1.00 5.09 28.65
C ARG A 47 1.53 5.70 29.96
N HIS A 48 2.27 4.92 30.74
CA HIS A 48 3.02 5.44 31.88
C HIS A 48 4.40 5.91 31.40
N PRO A 49 4.89 7.06 31.88
CA PRO A 49 6.20 7.58 31.51
C PRO A 49 7.31 6.63 31.99
N TYR A 50 8.40 6.59 31.25
CA TYR A 50 9.63 5.90 31.64
C TYR A 50 10.83 6.74 31.21
N ALA A 51 11.85 6.76 32.05
CA ALA A 51 13.07 7.52 31.86
C ALA A 51 14.26 6.77 32.47
N VAL A 52 15.47 7.14 32.04
CA VAL A 52 16.71 6.70 32.69
C VAL A 52 17.05 7.73 33.78
N LYS A 53 17.74 7.33 34.86
CA LYS A 53 18.28 8.26 35.87
C LYS A 53 19.15 9.32 35.18
N LEU A 54 19.06 10.58 35.60
CA LEU A 54 19.66 11.72 34.89
C LEU A 54 21.18 11.57 34.67
N GLY A 55 21.93 11.19 35.70
CA GLY A 55 23.38 11.01 35.66
C GLY A 55 23.85 9.61 35.24
N ALA A 56 22.97 8.73 34.74
CA ALA A 56 23.35 7.34 34.47
C ALA A 56 24.51 7.24 33.47
N GLY A 57 25.63 6.67 33.93
CA GLY A 57 26.85 6.50 33.12
C GLY A 57 27.73 7.75 33.03
N TYR A 58 27.40 8.83 33.75
CA TYR A 58 28.16 10.09 33.83
C TYR A 58 28.56 10.47 35.27
N GLU A 59 28.36 9.57 36.24
CA GLU A 59 28.69 9.79 37.66
C GLU A 59 30.21 9.68 37.95
N THR A 60 31.03 9.28 36.96
CA THR A 60 32.49 9.13 37.10
C THR A 60 33.23 10.44 36.87
N SER A 61 34.30 10.72 37.63
CA SER A 61 35.24 11.85 37.45
C SER A 61 36.21 11.68 36.27
N ALA A 62 35.76 11.06 35.18
CA ALA A 62 36.61 10.66 34.08
C ALA A 62 37.01 11.82 33.19
N GLU A 63 38.27 11.81 32.74
CA GLU A 63 38.83 12.79 31.81
C GLU A 63 39.59 12.08 30.70
N SER A 64 39.74 12.74 29.55
CA SER A 64 40.54 12.19 28.46
C SER A 64 42.02 12.35 28.77
N TRP A 65 42.79 11.28 28.64
CA TRP A 65 44.25 11.36 28.73
C TRP A 65 44.89 12.11 27.54
N GLY A 66 44.12 12.45 26.52
CA GLY A 66 44.60 13.19 25.35
C GLY A 66 45.43 12.33 24.38
N THR A 67 46.26 13.01 23.59
CA THR A 67 47.20 12.39 22.64
C THR A 67 48.48 11.92 23.33
N GLY A 68 49.31 11.13 22.63
CA GLY A 68 50.65 10.78 23.09
C GLY A 68 50.75 9.63 24.09
N ARG A 69 49.65 8.89 24.33
CA ARG A 69 49.62 7.71 25.24
C ARG A 69 49.28 6.39 24.57
N ALA A 70 49.39 6.30 23.24
CA ALA A 70 49.07 5.11 22.42
C ALA A 70 47.67 4.50 22.69
N VAL A 71 46.70 5.32 23.10
CA VAL A 71 45.31 4.92 23.37
C VAL A 71 44.32 5.92 22.77
N ALA A 72 43.08 5.47 22.53
CA ALA A 72 42.00 6.34 22.06
C ALA A 72 41.70 7.48 23.05
N ARG A 73 41.33 8.66 22.52
CA ARG A 73 41.09 9.92 23.25
C ARG A 73 39.74 9.97 24.00
N ILE A 74 39.13 8.82 24.27
CA ILE A 74 37.88 8.74 25.04
C ILE A 74 38.18 9.01 26.53
N PRO A 75 37.27 9.66 27.29
CA PRO A 75 37.45 9.84 28.73
C PRO A 75 37.67 8.52 29.44
N ARG A 76 38.65 8.48 30.36
CA ARG A 76 39.03 7.31 31.15
C ARG A 76 38.88 7.59 32.63
N VAL A 77 38.49 6.56 33.39
CA VAL A 77 38.37 6.67 34.85
C VAL A 77 39.78 6.84 35.47
N PRO A 78 40.00 7.86 36.32
CA PRO A 78 41.30 8.09 36.95
C PRO A 78 41.58 7.09 38.09
N GLY A 79 42.78 7.16 38.68
CA GLY A 79 43.20 6.32 39.81
C GLY A 79 43.96 5.05 39.42
N GLY A 80 44.12 4.14 40.37
CA GLY A 80 44.84 2.86 40.23
C GLY A 80 44.30 1.78 41.17
N GLY A 81 44.90 0.58 41.15
CA GLY A 81 44.55 -0.54 42.04
C GLY A 81 43.27 -1.32 41.70
N THR A 82 42.30 -0.70 41.01
CA THR A 82 41.07 -1.39 40.56
C THR A 82 41.08 -1.66 39.07
N HIS A 83 40.39 -2.73 38.64
CA HIS A 83 40.18 -3.02 37.22
C HIS A 83 39.41 -1.93 36.46
N ARG A 84 38.73 -1.02 37.18
CA ARG A 84 37.95 0.08 36.57
C ARG A 84 38.84 1.27 36.20
N ALA A 85 39.95 1.47 36.90
CA ALA A 85 40.92 2.53 36.59
C ALA A 85 41.49 2.33 35.17
N GLY A 86 41.60 3.42 34.41
CA GLY A 86 42.09 3.39 33.02
C GLY A 86 41.10 2.87 31.97
N GLN A 87 39.92 2.37 32.34
CA GLN A 87 38.89 1.99 31.36
C GLN A 87 38.18 3.20 30.75
N GLY A 88 37.61 3.03 29.55
CA GLY A 88 36.69 4.00 28.97
C GLY A 88 35.47 4.25 29.87
N ALA A 89 35.15 5.53 30.08
CA ALA A 89 34.18 5.98 31.07
C ALA A 89 32.81 6.28 30.45
N PHE A 90 32.43 7.56 30.35
CA PHE A 90 31.20 7.98 29.69
C PHE A 90 31.36 8.02 28.17
N GLY A 91 30.24 7.81 27.46
CA GLY A 91 30.18 7.64 26.00
C GLY A 91 29.30 6.45 25.62
N ASN A 92 28.51 6.60 24.55
CA ASN A 92 27.50 5.62 24.15
C ASN A 92 28.05 4.28 23.65
N MET A 93 29.35 4.22 23.37
CA MET A 93 30.08 3.01 22.99
C MET A 93 30.74 2.30 24.18
N CYS A 94 30.91 2.98 25.33
CA CYS A 94 31.62 2.44 26.48
C CYS A 94 30.73 1.55 27.35
N ARG A 95 31.29 0.45 27.87
CA ARG A 95 30.63 -0.37 28.90
C ARG A 95 30.44 0.45 30.17
N GLY A 96 29.19 0.55 30.64
CA GLY A 96 28.83 1.39 31.79
C GLY A 96 28.71 2.88 31.46
N GLY A 97 28.93 3.29 30.21
CA GLY A 97 28.67 4.64 29.72
C GLY A 97 27.18 4.91 29.49
N GLY A 98 26.81 6.18 29.41
CA GLY A 98 25.43 6.59 29.15
C GLY A 98 24.99 6.31 27.71
N MET A 99 23.72 5.93 27.50
CA MET A 99 23.15 5.78 26.16
C MET A 99 23.12 7.11 25.39
N PHE A 100 23.19 7.06 24.06
CA PHE A 100 23.28 8.25 23.19
C PHE A 100 22.21 9.33 23.47
N ASN A 101 20.92 8.97 23.45
CA ASN A 101 19.83 9.90 23.75
C ASN A 101 18.97 9.35 24.90
N PRO A 102 19.30 9.65 26.16
CA PRO A 102 18.62 9.08 27.32
C PRO A 102 17.15 9.48 27.33
N THR A 103 16.27 8.52 27.57
CA THR A 103 14.83 8.78 27.59
C THR A 103 14.49 9.73 28.74
N LYS A 104 13.86 10.85 28.41
CA LYS A 104 13.47 11.90 29.36
C LYS A 104 11.97 11.82 29.71
N ILE A 105 11.64 12.31 30.90
CA ILE A 105 10.26 12.32 31.42
C ILE A 105 9.32 13.21 30.58
N TRP A 106 9.83 14.29 29.98
CA TRP A 106 9.04 15.27 29.22
C TRP A 106 8.75 14.86 27.77
N ARG A 107 8.99 13.61 27.38
CA ARG A 107 8.54 13.10 26.07
C ARG A 107 7.03 13.39 25.93
N ARG A 108 6.58 13.79 24.74
CA ARG A 108 5.14 13.97 24.48
C ARG A 108 4.42 12.60 24.54
N TRP A 109 3.95 12.20 25.72
CA TRP A 109 3.30 10.90 25.95
C TRP A 109 1.88 10.88 25.40
N GLY A 110 1.08 11.85 25.80
CA GLY A 110 -0.32 11.99 25.42
C GLY A 110 -0.53 12.69 24.08
N ARG A 111 -1.76 12.56 23.56
CA ARG A 111 -2.26 13.26 22.39
C ARG A 111 -3.65 13.81 22.70
N LYS A 112 -3.81 15.13 22.58
CA LYS A 112 -5.13 15.77 22.54
C LYS A 112 -5.78 15.40 21.21
N VAL A 113 -6.93 14.74 21.28
CA VAL A 113 -7.73 14.39 20.10
C VAL A 113 -8.99 15.25 20.12
N ASN A 114 -9.37 15.76 18.96
CA ASN A 114 -10.49 16.68 18.82
C ASN A 114 -11.79 16.02 19.31
N LEU A 115 -12.62 16.79 20.00
CA LEU A 115 -13.85 16.27 20.60
C LEU A 115 -14.82 15.75 19.53
N LYS A 116 -14.96 16.49 18.42
CA LYS A 116 -15.83 16.11 17.29
C LYS A 116 -15.35 14.79 16.65
N GLU A 117 -14.06 14.62 16.41
CA GLU A 117 -13.48 13.37 15.89
C GLU A 117 -13.69 12.19 16.84
N LYS A 118 -13.50 12.38 18.16
CA LYS A 118 -13.78 11.34 19.15
C LYS A 118 -15.25 10.91 19.11
N ARG A 119 -16.17 11.88 19.04
CA ARG A 119 -17.61 11.58 18.97
C ARG A 119 -17.97 10.86 17.67
N TYR A 120 -17.42 11.30 16.54
CA TYR A 120 -17.61 10.64 15.24
C TYR A 120 -17.08 9.20 15.30
N ALA A 121 -15.85 8.97 15.75
CA ALA A 121 -15.30 7.62 15.85
C ALA A 121 -16.15 6.69 16.75
N VAL A 122 -16.74 7.22 17.84
CA VAL A 122 -17.70 6.46 18.65
C VAL A 122 -18.95 6.11 17.84
N CYS A 123 -19.55 7.07 17.12
CA CYS A 123 -20.73 6.80 16.28
C CYS A 123 -20.43 5.76 15.18
N SER A 124 -19.34 5.93 14.43
CA SER A 124 -18.94 4.98 13.39
C SER A 124 -18.64 3.58 13.93
N SER A 125 -18.10 3.47 15.16
CA SER A 125 -17.85 2.17 15.78
C SER A 125 -19.13 1.48 16.27
N ILE A 126 -20.14 2.25 16.69
CA ILE A 126 -21.49 1.76 16.98
C ILE A 126 -22.19 1.31 15.69
N ALA A 127 -22.16 2.12 14.63
CA ALA A 127 -22.70 1.73 13.33
C ALA A 127 -22.08 0.42 12.83
N ALA A 128 -20.76 0.28 12.97
CA ALA A 128 -20.07 -0.95 12.61
C ALA A 128 -20.45 -2.16 13.48
N SER A 129 -20.85 -1.98 14.74
CA SER A 129 -21.32 -3.09 15.59
C SER A 129 -22.74 -3.55 15.24
N GLY A 130 -23.51 -2.74 14.52
CA GLY A 130 -24.82 -3.12 13.97
C GLY A 130 -24.75 -3.90 12.66
N VAL A 131 -23.59 -3.97 11.99
CA VAL A 131 -23.44 -4.67 10.71
C VAL A 131 -22.86 -6.07 10.93
N THR A 132 -23.66 -7.11 10.71
CA THR A 132 -23.30 -8.52 10.93
C THR A 132 -21.98 -8.91 10.26
N SER A 133 -21.77 -8.52 9.00
CA SER A 133 -20.57 -8.88 8.24
C SER A 133 -19.28 -8.32 8.86
N LEU A 134 -19.33 -7.11 9.43
CA LEU A 134 -18.18 -6.49 10.09
C LEU A 134 -17.89 -7.17 11.43
N VAL A 135 -18.91 -7.56 12.19
CA VAL A 135 -18.74 -8.30 13.45
C VAL A 135 -18.13 -9.68 13.23
N LEU A 136 -18.58 -10.37 12.17
CA LEU A 136 -18.01 -11.65 11.75
C LEU A 136 -16.57 -11.49 11.28
N ALA A 137 -16.29 -10.50 10.41
CA ALA A 137 -14.94 -10.22 9.90
C ALA A 137 -13.94 -9.88 11.03
N ARG A 138 -14.40 -9.25 12.11
CA ARG A 138 -13.60 -9.00 13.31
C ARG A 138 -13.17 -10.27 14.05
N GLY A 139 -13.89 -11.38 13.85
CA GLY A 139 -13.53 -12.71 14.35
C GLY A 139 -14.31 -13.18 15.58
N HIS A 140 -15.51 -12.64 15.83
CA HIS A 140 -16.45 -13.20 16.79
C HIS A 140 -17.18 -14.42 16.19
N ARG A 141 -17.51 -15.40 17.03
CA ARG A 141 -18.33 -16.56 16.61
C ARG A 141 -19.82 -16.23 16.76
N ILE A 142 -20.40 -15.65 15.71
CA ILE A 142 -21.80 -15.16 15.71
C ILE A 142 -22.71 -15.90 14.72
N SER A 143 -22.29 -17.06 14.21
CA SER A 143 -23.04 -17.85 13.21
C SER A 143 -24.44 -18.27 13.69
N HIS A 144 -24.59 -18.53 14.98
CA HIS A 144 -25.84 -18.97 15.60
C HIS A 144 -26.67 -17.83 16.21
N LEU A 145 -26.19 -16.58 16.07
CA LEU A 145 -26.89 -15.43 16.60
C LEU A 145 -28.00 -15.01 15.61
N LYS A 146 -29.21 -14.79 16.13
CA LYS A 146 -30.39 -14.46 15.32
C LYS A 146 -30.29 -13.09 14.65
N GLU A 147 -29.82 -12.08 15.38
CA GLU A 147 -29.81 -10.70 14.93
C GLU A 147 -28.60 -9.90 15.46
N VAL A 148 -28.14 -8.94 14.65
CA VAL A 148 -27.19 -7.90 15.01
C VAL A 148 -27.78 -6.59 14.46
N PRO A 149 -27.98 -5.53 15.26
CA PRO A 149 -27.62 -5.36 16.67
C PRO A 149 -28.47 -6.20 17.64
N LEU A 150 -27.84 -6.77 18.67
CA LEU A 150 -28.52 -7.61 19.66
C LEU A 150 -29.06 -6.79 20.84
N VAL A 151 -30.38 -6.77 21.02
CA VAL A 151 -31.08 -6.07 22.10
C VAL A 151 -31.79 -7.07 23.00
N VAL A 152 -31.73 -6.85 24.32
CA VAL A 152 -32.22 -7.78 25.35
C VAL A 152 -33.05 -7.00 26.37
N SER A 153 -34.06 -7.64 26.96
CA SER A 153 -34.91 -7.06 28.00
C SER A 153 -34.09 -6.53 29.18
N ASN A 154 -34.66 -5.56 29.91
CA ASN A 154 -33.98 -4.89 31.02
C ASN A 154 -33.63 -5.82 32.19
N ASP A 155 -34.20 -7.04 32.23
CA ASP A 155 -33.88 -8.07 33.21
C ASP A 155 -32.39 -8.44 33.23
N ILE A 156 -31.69 -8.26 32.10
CA ILE A 156 -30.23 -8.43 32.02
C ILE A 156 -29.46 -7.52 33.00
N GLU A 157 -30.01 -6.34 33.33
CA GLU A 157 -29.35 -5.38 34.23
C GLU A 157 -29.37 -5.84 35.69
N SER A 158 -30.39 -6.63 36.06
CA SER A 158 -30.64 -7.15 37.42
C SER A 158 -29.98 -8.52 37.67
N LEU A 159 -29.30 -9.08 36.67
CA LEU A 159 -28.63 -10.37 36.77
C LEU A 159 -27.49 -10.29 37.80
N SER A 160 -27.51 -11.17 38.81
CA SER A 160 -26.64 -11.05 39.99
C SER A 160 -25.50 -12.07 40.05
N LYS A 161 -25.66 -13.25 39.44
CA LYS A 161 -24.68 -14.34 39.48
C LYS A 161 -23.96 -14.53 38.14
N THR A 162 -22.66 -14.84 38.21
CA THR A 162 -21.84 -15.15 37.02
C THR A 162 -22.33 -16.39 36.27
N LYS A 163 -22.84 -17.40 37.00
CA LYS A 163 -23.40 -18.63 36.40
C LYS A 163 -24.60 -18.33 35.50
N GLU A 164 -25.52 -17.51 35.99
CA GLU A 164 -26.68 -17.03 35.23
C GLU A 164 -26.23 -16.25 33.99
N ALA A 165 -25.21 -15.39 34.12
CA ALA A 165 -24.70 -14.59 33.00
C ALA A 165 -24.06 -15.46 31.91
N VAL A 166 -23.36 -16.54 32.28
CA VAL A 166 -22.84 -17.51 31.32
C VAL A 166 -23.97 -18.29 30.65
N ASN A 167 -24.95 -18.77 31.42
CA ASN A 167 -26.12 -19.47 30.88
C ASN A 167 -26.90 -18.61 29.89
N PHE A 168 -27.06 -17.33 30.19
CA PHE A 168 -27.64 -16.31 29.30
C PHE A 168 -26.86 -16.17 27.98
N LEU A 169 -25.52 -16.09 28.02
CA LEU A 169 -24.73 -16.01 26.78
C LEU A 169 -24.87 -17.30 25.95
N VAL A 170 -24.98 -18.46 26.59
CA VAL A 170 -25.22 -19.73 25.90
C VAL A 170 -26.62 -19.75 25.28
N SER A 171 -27.65 -19.27 25.98
CA SER A 171 -29.04 -19.24 25.48
C SER A 171 -29.21 -18.33 24.25
N LEU A 172 -28.43 -17.26 24.16
CA LEU A 172 -28.36 -16.38 22.98
C LEU A 172 -27.64 -17.00 21.77
N GLY A 173 -27.03 -18.17 21.90
CA GLY A 173 -26.25 -18.80 20.84
C GLY A 173 -24.77 -18.40 20.79
N LEU A 174 -24.25 -17.76 21.85
CA LEU A 174 -22.83 -17.36 21.95
C LEU A 174 -21.94 -18.42 22.62
N LYS A 175 -22.39 -19.69 22.65
CA LYS A 175 -21.64 -20.82 23.24
C LYS A 175 -20.22 -20.93 22.68
N ASP A 176 -20.08 -20.84 21.37
CA ASP A 176 -18.77 -20.94 20.70
C ASP A 176 -17.88 -19.74 20.99
N GLU A 177 -18.47 -18.55 21.13
CA GLU A 177 -17.74 -17.34 21.51
C GLU A 177 -17.24 -17.44 22.95
N VAL A 178 -18.07 -17.91 23.89
CA VAL A 178 -17.67 -18.16 25.28
C VAL A 178 -16.55 -19.22 25.34
N ASN A 179 -16.70 -20.33 24.64
CA ASN A 179 -15.67 -21.38 24.56
C ASN A 179 -14.34 -20.83 23.99
N ARG A 180 -14.41 -20.03 22.93
CA ARG A 180 -13.24 -19.34 22.36
C ARG A 180 -12.55 -18.46 23.39
N LEU A 181 -13.30 -17.73 24.23
CA LEU A 181 -12.74 -16.84 25.24
C LEU A 181 -12.03 -17.62 26.35
N VAL A 182 -12.68 -18.66 26.88
CA VAL A 182 -12.09 -19.57 27.89
C VAL A 182 -10.79 -20.18 27.37
N LYS A 183 -10.79 -20.73 26.15
CA LYS A 183 -9.61 -21.34 25.52
C LYS A 183 -8.51 -20.35 25.15
N SER A 184 -8.84 -19.06 25.00
CA SER A 184 -7.89 -18.05 24.49
C SER A 184 -6.85 -17.55 25.50
N LYS A 185 -7.05 -17.82 26.80
CA LYS A 185 -6.12 -17.38 27.86
C LYS A 185 -4.81 -18.14 27.77
N LYS A 186 -3.79 -17.51 27.19
CA LYS A 186 -2.43 -18.08 27.06
C LYS A 186 -1.39 -17.18 27.74
N ILE A 187 -0.27 -17.79 28.14
CA ILE A 187 0.90 -17.05 28.63
C ILE A 187 1.47 -16.21 27.48
N ARG A 188 1.74 -14.93 27.74
CA ARG A 188 2.28 -13.98 26.77
C ARG A 188 3.73 -14.33 26.42
N ALA A 189 4.08 -14.26 25.13
CA ALA A 189 5.46 -14.41 24.67
C ALA A 189 6.36 -13.24 25.12
N GLY A 190 7.66 -13.52 25.27
CA GLY A 190 8.70 -12.51 25.55
C GLY A 190 8.71 -11.93 26.97
N LYS A 191 9.42 -10.81 27.14
CA LYS A 191 9.72 -10.15 28.43
C LYS A 191 8.50 -9.55 29.14
N GLY A 192 7.32 -9.57 28.51
CA GLY A 192 6.09 -9.07 29.13
C GLY A 192 5.68 -9.86 30.38
N LYS A 193 6.07 -11.14 30.46
CA LYS A 193 5.78 -12.01 31.61
C LYS A 193 6.32 -11.44 32.92
N MET A 194 7.51 -10.84 32.89
CA MET A 194 8.18 -10.22 34.04
C MET A 194 7.62 -8.85 34.45
N ARG A 195 6.61 -8.32 33.73
CA ARG A 195 6.09 -6.96 33.94
C ARG A 195 4.57 -6.96 34.17
N ASN A 196 4.08 -7.86 35.03
CA ASN A 196 2.66 -8.01 35.41
C ASN A 196 1.70 -8.17 34.22
N ARG A 197 2.22 -8.74 33.11
CA ARG A 197 1.51 -8.96 31.86
C ARG A 197 1.61 -10.42 31.46
N LYS A 198 1.39 -11.33 32.43
CA LYS A 198 1.54 -12.79 32.28
C LYS A 198 0.62 -13.36 31.21
N TYR A 199 -0.67 -13.00 31.21
CA TYR A 199 -1.67 -13.57 30.29
C TYR A 199 -2.04 -12.60 29.15
N LYS A 200 -2.41 -13.18 28.01
CA LYS A 200 -3.10 -12.51 26.89
C LYS A 200 -4.43 -13.24 26.67
N ILE A 201 -5.51 -12.48 26.62
CA ILE A 201 -6.88 -12.97 26.44
C ILE A 201 -7.47 -12.24 25.22
N ARG A 202 -8.35 -12.89 24.47
CA ARG A 202 -9.09 -12.24 23.37
C ARG A 202 -10.26 -11.43 23.92
N ASN A 203 -10.66 -10.40 23.18
CA ASN A 203 -11.83 -9.60 23.54
C ASN A 203 -13.11 -10.30 23.05
N GLY A 204 -14.07 -10.42 23.96
CA GLY A 204 -15.39 -11.00 23.77
C GLY A 204 -16.48 -9.94 23.60
N PRO A 205 -17.74 -10.27 23.91
CA PRO A 205 -18.85 -9.34 23.79
C PRO A 205 -18.68 -8.13 24.72
N LEU A 206 -19.26 -7.01 24.31
CA LEU A 206 -19.38 -5.79 25.10
C LEU A 206 -20.83 -5.66 25.56
N ILE A 207 -21.06 -5.71 26.88
CA ILE A 207 -22.38 -5.50 27.47
C ILE A 207 -22.56 -3.99 27.68
N ILE A 208 -23.57 -3.42 27.04
CA ILE A 208 -23.94 -2.01 27.16
C ILE A 208 -25.25 -1.92 27.91
N TYR A 209 -25.21 -1.25 29.04
CA TYR A 209 -26.32 -1.15 29.99
C TYR A 209 -26.61 0.31 30.33
N GLU A 210 -27.81 0.56 30.83
CA GLU A 210 -28.27 1.88 31.23
C GLU A 210 -27.92 2.15 32.68
N ASN A 211 -28.36 1.31 33.63
CA ASN A 211 -28.03 1.41 35.04
C ASN A 211 -27.51 0.07 35.61
N ASP A 212 -26.88 0.13 36.78
CA ASP A 212 -26.19 -1.03 37.36
C ASP A 212 -26.98 -1.59 38.54
N ASN A 213 -27.77 -2.63 38.28
CA ASN A 213 -28.57 -3.35 39.29
C ASN A 213 -27.98 -4.74 39.62
N GLY A 214 -26.75 -5.03 39.15
CA GLY A 214 -26.12 -6.34 39.30
C GLY A 214 -25.19 -6.70 38.13
N VAL A 215 -25.51 -6.20 36.94
CA VAL A 215 -24.80 -6.51 35.67
C VAL A 215 -23.28 -6.37 35.76
N LYS A 216 -22.76 -5.32 36.40
CA LYS A 216 -21.30 -5.17 36.54
C LYS A 216 -20.68 -6.32 37.33
N LYS A 217 -21.32 -6.76 38.41
CA LYS A 217 -20.80 -7.85 39.25
C LYS A 217 -20.93 -9.18 38.52
N ALA A 218 -22.06 -9.42 37.85
CA ALA A 218 -22.32 -10.68 37.17
C ALA A 218 -21.39 -10.94 35.97
N PHE A 219 -21.09 -9.94 35.14
CA PHE A 219 -20.30 -10.16 33.92
C PHE A 219 -18.79 -9.90 34.07
N ARG A 220 -18.33 -9.18 35.11
CA ARG A 220 -16.91 -8.76 35.23
C ARG A 220 -15.90 -9.90 35.23
N ASN A 221 -16.25 -11.07 35.79
CA ASN A 221 -15.32 -12.20 35.91
C ASN A 221 -15.32 -13.15 34.70
N ILE A 222 -16.18 -12.92 33.71
CA ILE A 222 -16.21 -13.74 32.50
C ILE A 222 -15.04 -13.32 31.59
N PRO A 223 -14.16 -14.25 31.16
CA PRO A 223 -12.95 -13.90 30.40
C PRO A 223 -13.26 -13.10 29.13
N GLY A 224 -12.66 -11.92 29.00
CA GLY A 224 -12.74 -11.09 27.79
C GLY A 224 -14.06 -10.35 27.58
N VAL A 225 -15.05 -10.51 28.47
CA VAL A 225 -16.27 -9.69 28.46
C VAL A 225 -15.95 -8.31 29.03
N ASP A 226 -16.44 -7.27 28.36
CA ASP A 226 -16.35 -5.90 28.85
C ASP A 226 -17.75 -5.35 29.15
N LEU A 227 -17.81 -4.41 30.08
CA LEU A 227 -19.02 -3.64 30.38
C LEU A 227 -18.83 -2.16 30.05
N CYS A 228 -19.88 -1.48 29.62
CA CYS A 228 -19.88 -0.04 29.40
C CYS A 228 -21.27 0.59 29.65
N LYS A 229 -21.32 1.69 30.42
CA LYS A 229 -22.54 2.48 30.58
C LYS A 229 -22.80 3.29 29.31
N VAL A 230 -24.04 3.33 28.81
CA VAL A 230 -24.40 3.99 27.54
C VAL A 230 -24.01 5.47 27.47
N THR A 231 -24.08 6.20 28.59
CA THR A 231 -23.73 7.63 28.64
C THR A 231 -22.21 7.89 28.53
N LYS A 232 -21.38 6.89 28.87
CA LYS A 232 -19.92 6.99 28.92
C LYS A 232 -19.25 5.95 28.00
N LEU A 233 -19.78 5.81 26.78
CA LEU A 233 -19.22 4.91 25.77
C LEU A 233 -17.75 5.24 25.47
N ASN A 234 -16.91 4.22 25.53
CA ASN A 234 -15.47 4.33 25.34
C ASN A 234 -15.05 3.67 24.02
N LEU A 235 -14.46 4.46 23.12
CA LEU A 235 -13.95 3.96 21.84
C LEU A 235 -12.89 2.86 22.01
N LEU A 236 -12.06 2.87 23.07
CA LEU A 236 -11.08 1.79 23.31
C LEU A 236 -11.74 0.43 23.54
N LYS A 237 -12.98 0.43 24.08
CA LYS A 237 -13.76 -0.78 24.30
C LYS A 237 -14.58 -1.15 23.07
N LEU A 238 -15.17 -0.18 22.38
CA LEU A 238 -15.96 -0.41 21.16
C LEU A 238 -15.09 -0.89 20.00
N ALA A 239 -13.91 -0.31 19.82
CA ALA A 239 -12.99 -0.62 18.73
C ALA A 239 -11.59 -1.01 19.24
N PRO A 240 -11.44 -2.13 19.99
CA PRO A 240 -10.14 -2.48 20.56
C PRO A 240 -9.13 -2.80 19.46
N GLY A 241 -7.92 -2.28 19.61
CA GLY A 241 -6.87 -2.38 18.59
C GLY A 241 -7.11 -1.52 17.34
N GLY A 242 -8.11 -0.64 17.33
CA GLY A 242 -8.51 0.13 16.14
C GLY A 242 -9.30 -0.71 15.12
N SER A 243 -9.74 -1.91 15.50
CA SER A 243 -10.62 -2.77 14.69
C SER A 243 -12.08 -2.39 14.88
N ILE A 244 -12.87 -2.39 13.80
CA ILE A 244 -14.30 -2.04 13.81
C ILE A 244 -15.19 -3.28 14.00
N GLY A 245 -16.42 -3.09 14.48
CA GLY A 245 -17.44 -4.15 14.56
C GLY A 245 -17.27 -5.11 15.74
N ARG A 246 -17.18 -4.62 16.98
CA ARG A 246 -17.19 -5.51 18.16
C ARG A 246 -18.62 -6.03 18.40
N LEU A 247 -18.75 -7.30 18.80
CA LEU A 247 -20.03 -7.85 19.25
C LEU A 247 -20.52 -7.07 20.48
N CYS A 248 -21.65 -6.38 20.34
CA CYS A 248 -22.27 -5.59 21.40
C CYS A 248 -23.63 -6.21 21.77
N ILE A 249 -23.89 -6.32 23.06
CA ILE A 249 -25.17 -6.76 23.63
C ILE A 249 -25.74 -5.56 24.38
N TRP A 250 -26.93 -5.12 23.99
CA TRP A 250 -27.57 -3.93 24.53
C TRP A 250 -28.74 -4.33 25.42
N SER A 251 -28.89 -3.68 26.58
CA SER A 251 -30.20 -3.65 27.23
C SER A 251 -31.16 -2.75 26.44
N GLU A 252 -32.44 -3.05 26.50
CA GLU A 252 -33.49 -2.29 25.84
C GLU A 252 -33.46 -0.81 26.26
N SER A 253 -33.33 -0.55 27.57
CA SER A 253 -33.20 0.81 28.12
C SER A 253 -31.96 1.53 27.59
N ALA A 254 -30.82 0.84 27.49
CA ALA A 254 -29.62 1.42 26.89
C ALA A 254 -29.80 1.74 25.41
N PHE A 255 -30.50 0.88 24.67
CA PHE A 255 -30.76 1.05 23.25
C PHE A 255 -31.69 2.25 23.00
N LYS A 256 -32.78 2.39 23.75
CA LYS A 256 -33.66 3.57 23.71
C LYS A 256 -32.92 4.85 24.10
N LYS A 257 -32.09 4.80 25.16
CA LYS A 257 -31.30 5.96 25.61
C LYS A 257 -30.24 6.38 24.61
N LEU A 258 -29.76 5.47 23.75
CA LEU A 258 -28.82 5.82 22.69
C LEU A 258 -29.43 6.83 21.70
N ASP A 259 -30.72 6.70 21.40
CA ASP A 259 -31.44 7.65 20.56
C ASP A 259 -31.64 9.01 21.26
N VAL A 260 -31.78 9.06 22.59
CA VAL A 260 -31.82 10.34 23.33
C VAL A 260 -30.45 11.05 23.34
N ILE A 261 -29.35 10.28 23.41
CA ILE A 261 -27.98 10.84 23.48
C ILE A 261 -27.57 11.51 22.17
N TYR A 262 -27.92 10.91 21.03
CA TYR A 262 -27.43 11.27 19.70
C TYR A 262 -28.52 11.59 18.67
N GLY A 263 -29.75 11.18 18.95
CA GLY A 263 -30.85 11.14 18.00
C GLY A 263 -31.81 12.29 18.14
N LYS A 264 -33.11 11.98 18.02
CA LYS A 264 -34.19 12.91 17.64
C LYS A 264 -34.73 13.73 18.82
N ILE A 265 -34.76 13.14 20.01
CA ILE A 265 -35.40 13.70 21.20
C ILE A 265 -34.34 14.40 22.07
N HIS A 266 -34.53 15.69 22.31
CA HIS A 266 -33.60 16.48 23.11
C HIS A 266 -33.90 16.40 24.60
N GLU A 267 -32.89 16.04 25.40
CA GLU A 267 -32.94 16.08 26.86
C GLU A 267 -31.76 16.89 27.41
N LYS A 268 -32.03 17.87 28.30
CA LYS A 268 -31.05 18.89 28.75
C LYS A 268 -29.73 18.32 29.30
N LYS A 269 -29.77 17.18 30.01
CA LYS A 269 -28.60 16.59 30.68
C LYS A 269 -28.00 15.36 29.97
N VAL A 270 -28.73 14.74 29.04
CA VAL A 270 -28.34 13.48 28.40
C VAL A 270 -27.84 13.70 26.97
N THR A 271 -28.52 14.55 26.20
CA THR A 271 -28.14 14.82 24.82
C THR A 271 -26.84 15.60 24.74
N LYS A 272 -26.00 15.26 23.76
CA LYS A 272 -24.76 16.00 23.52
C LYS A 272 -25.09 17.37 22.93
N LYS A 273 -25.02 18.42 23.76
CA LYS A 273 -25.26 19.81 23.35
C LYS A 273 -24.53 20.16 22.05
N ASN A 274 -25.27 20.69 21.07
CA ASN A 274 -24.82 21.14 19.76
C ASN A 274 -24.03 20.10 18.96
N TYR A 275 -24.31 18.80 19.17
CA TYR A 275 -23.72 17.73 18.38
C TYR A 275 -24.73 17.18 17.38
N ILE A 276 -24.32 17.13 16.12
CA ILE A 276 -25.11 16.57 15.03
C ILE A 276 -24.39 15.32 14.55
N LEU A 277 -25.15 14.28 14.20
CA LEU A 277 -24.59 13.10 13.60
C LEU A 277 -23.89 13.43 12.27
N PRO A 278 -22.70 12.86 12.02
CA PRO A 278 -21.96 13.13 10.81
C PRO A 278 -22.75 12.62 9.59
N LYS A 279 -22.96 13.52 8.62
CA LYS A 279 -23.55 13.16 7.33
C LYS A 279 -22.55 12.38 6.48
N SER A 280 -23.03 11.40 5.74
CA SER A 280 -22.20 10.64 4.80
C SER A 280 -21.93 11.47 3.55
N ILE A 281 -20.76 11.26 2.94
CA ILE A 281 -20.43 11.84 1.62
C ILE A 281 -21.30 11.19 0.54
N VAL A 282 -21.49 9.87 0.66
CA VAL A 282 -22.31 9.07 -0.25
C VAL A 282 -23.62 8.73 0.46
N HIS A 283 -24.76 9.06 -0.16
CA HIS A 283 -26.07 8.73 0.39
C HIS A 283 -26.33 7.21 0.37
N ASN A 284 -25.99 6.54 -0.72
CA ASN A 284 -26.12 5.09 -0.86
C ASN A 284 -24.84 4.46 -1.44
N PRO A 285 -24.11 3.62 -0.68
CA PRO A 285 -22.79 3.11 -1.07
C PRO A 285 -22.83 1.91 -2.02
N ASP A 286 -24.01 1.45 -2.45
CA ASP A 286 -24.14 0.33 -3.39
C ASP A 286 -23.84 0.79 -4.83
N ILE A 287 -22.54 0.79 -5.15
CA ILE A 287 -22.01 1.25 -6.44
C ILE A 287 -22.51 0.34 -7.58
N TYR A 288 -22.56 -0.98 -7.36
CA TYR A 288 -22.97 -1.91 -8.41
C TYR A 288 -24.42 -1.70 -8.81
N ARG A 289 -25.34 -1.47 -7.86
CA ARG A 289 -26.72 -1.11 -8.21
C ARG A 289 -26.82 0.20 -8.98
N ILE A 290 -25.99 1.20 -8.67
CA ILE A 290 -25.94 2.44 -9.45
C ILE A 290 -25.41 2.15 -10.86
N ILE A 291 -24.33 1.38 -10.99
CA ILE A 291 -23.77 0.96 -12.29
C ILE A 291 -24.83 0.19 -13.10
N HIS A 292 -25.58 -0.69 -12.47
CA HIS A 292 -26.62 -1.51 -13.11
C HIS A 292 -27.93 -0.78 -13.36
N SER A 293 -28.10 0.46 -12.91
CA SER A 293 -29.31 1.23 -13.20
C SER A 293 -29.44 1.51 -14.70
N ASP A 294 -30.66 1.42 -15.22
CA ASP A 294 -30.94 1.54 -16.66
C ASP A 294 -30.42 2.85 -17.24
N LYS A 295 -30.58 3.95 -16.51
CA LYS A 295 -30.08 5.27 -16.92
C LYS A 295 -28.56 5.29 -17.07
N VAL A 296 -27.82 4.63 -16.16
CA VAL A 296 -26.37 4.54 -16.27
C VAL A 296 -26.01 3.61 -17.43
N GLN A 297 -26.58 2.40 -17.49
CA GLN A 297 -26.28 1.45 -18.58
C GLN A 297 -26.58 2.01 -19.97
N ALA A 298 -27.69 2.74 -20.15
CA ALA A 298 -28.03 3.40 -21.41
C ALA A 298 -27.05 4.52 -21.79
N SER A 299 -26.44 5.19 -20.82
CA SER A 299 -25.45 6.24 -21.07
C SER A 299 -24.04 5.72 -21.40
N LEU A 300 -23.75 4.46 -21.06
CA LEU A 300 -22.42 3.89 -21.25
C LEU A 300 -22.17 3.51 -22.72
N LEU A 301 -21.00 3.86 -23.21
CA LEU A 301 -20.52 3.38 -24.51
C LEU A 301 -20.24 1.87 -24.47
N ALA A 302 -20.36 1.23 -25.64
CA ALA A 302 -20.02 -0.18 -25.80
C ALA A 302 -18.58 -0.48 -25.33
N LYS A 303 -18.41 -1.63 -24.68
CA LYS A 303 -17.13 -2.04 -24.06
C LYS A 303 -16.03 -2.15 -25.12
N LYS A 304 -14.95 -1.39 -24.94
CA LYS A 304 -13.74 -1.47 -25.77
C LYS A 304 -12.99 -2.79 -25.52
N LYS A 305 -12.36 -3.33 -26.56
CA LYS A 305 -11.52 -4.54 -26.47
C LYS A 305 -10.10 -4.17 -26.00
N PRO A 306 -9.46 -4.98 -25.13
CA PRO A 306 -8.07 -4.76 -24.76
C PRO A 306 -7.13 -4.99 -25.94
N CYS A 307 -5.88 -4.52 -25.83
CA CYS A 307 -4.86 -4.81 -26.83
C CYS A 307 -4.63 -6.33 -26.94
N LYS A 308 -4.38 -6.81 -28.16
CA LYS A 308 -4.05 -8.23 -28.37
C LYS A 308 -2.69 -8.49 -27.73
N LYS A 309 -2.60 -9.58 -26.95
CA LYS A 309 -1.32 -10.04 -26.39
C LYS A 309 -0.32 -10.23 -27.54
N ARG A 310 0.89 -9.68 -27.39
CA ARG A 310 1.95 -9.84 -28.37
C ARG A 310 2.34 -11.32 -28.45
N LEU A 311 2.14 -11.91 -29.62
CA LEU A 311 2.64 -13.24 -29.96
C LEU A 311 4.05 -13.12 -30.53
N GLN A 312 4.80 -14.23 -30.55
CA GLN A 312 6.09 -14.26 -31.23
C GLN A 312 5.91 -13.81 -32.69
N ASN A 313 6.65 -12.78 -33.08
CA ASN A 313 6.62 -12.28 -34.45
C ASN A 313 7.06 -13.42 -35.38
N LYS A 314 6.21 -13.76 -36.34
CA LYS A 314 6.53 -14.74 -37.37
C LYS A 314 7.31 -14.04 -38.48
N ASN A 315 8.39 -14.67 -38.96
CA ASN A 315 9.24 -14.11 -40.00
C ASN A 315 8.42 -13.83 -41.28
N SER A 316 8.49 -12.61 -41.80
CA SER A 316 7.69 -12.12 -42.94
C SER A 316 8.22 -12.57 -44.31
N LEU A 317 9.44 -13.12 -44.39
CA LEU A 317 10.07 -13.57 -45.63
C LEU A 317 10.01 -15.08 -45.82
N THR A 318 10.27 -15.84 -44.76
CA THR A 318 10.37 -17.31 -44.82
C THR A 318 9.06 -18.01 -44.52
N ASN A 319 8.20 -17.45 -43.66
CA ASN A 319 6.90 -18.04 -43.38
C ASN A 319 5.92 -17.73 -44.53
N PHE A 320 5.62 -18.75 -45.35
CA PHE A 320 4.78 -18.61 -46.53
C PHE A 320 3.40 -18.03 -46.23
N ALA A 321 2.75 -18.45 -45.14
CA ALA A 321 1.42 -17.97 -44.76
C ALA A 321 1.45 -16.48 -44.36
N VAL A 322 2.45 -16.07 -43.57
CA VAL A 322 2.63 -14.66 -43.17
C VAL A 322 2.95 -13.79 -44.37
N ARG A 323 3.79 -14.27 -45.29
CA ARG A 323 4.17 -13.55 -46.49
C ARG A 323 3.00 -13.37 -47.45
N CYS A 324 2.16 -14.39 -47.63
CA CYS A 324 0.93 -14.28 -48.42
C CYS A 324 -0.11 -13.37 -47.75
N ARG A 325 -0.20 -13.39 -46.42
CA ARG A 325 -1.08 -12.48 -45.67
C ARG A 325 -0.66 -11.02 -45.81
N LEU A 326 0.65 -10.74 -45.86
CA LEU A 326 1.19 -9.38 -46.07
C LEU A 326 1.09 -8.94 -47.54
N ASN A 327 1.42 -9.83 -48.47
CA ASN A 327 1.37 -9.57 -49.90
C ASN A 327 0.59 -10.70 -50.60
N PRO A 328 -0.69 -10.46 -50.98
CA PRO A 328 -1.52 -11.49 -51.61
C PRO A 328 -1.00 -11.92 -52.99
N ALA A 329 -0.32 -11.03 -53.72
CA ALA A 329 0.25 -11.34 -55.05
C ALA A 329 1.50 -12.24 -54.97
N TYR A 330 2.10 -12.42 -53.79
CA TYR A 330 3.32 -13.22 -53.63
C TYR A 330 3.14 -14.66 -54.10
N LYS A 331 1.96 -15.26 -53.89
CA LYS A 331 1.65 -16.63 -54.34
C LYS A 331 1.79 -16.75 -55.86
N LEU A 332 1.26 -15.77 -56.60
CA LEU A 332 1.35 -15.70 -58.06
C LEU A 332 2.78 -15.44 -58.54
N LEU A 333 3.49 -14.48 -57.92
CA LEU A 333 4.88 -14.19 -58.29
C LEU A 333 5.80 -15.39 -58.06
N ARG A 334 5.58 -16.13 -56.96
CA ARG A 334 6.33 -17.36 -56.66
C ARG A 334 6.00 -18.46 -57.65
N SER A 335 4.73 -18.68 -58.00
CA SER A 335 4.37 -19.68 -59.01
C SER A 335 4.96 -19.33 -60.38
N LEU A 336 4.89 -18.06 -60.80
CA LEU A 336 5.47 -17.56 -62.04
C LEU A 336 7.00 -17.73 -62.03
N ALA A 337 7.68 -17.39 -60.93
CA ALA A 337 9.12 -17.60 -60.78
C ALA A 337 9.51 -19.08 -60.87
N VAL A 338 8.73 -19.98 -60.24
CA VAL A 338 8.93 -21.44 -60.36
C VAL A 338 8.72 -21.90 -61.80
N LEU A 339 7.69 -21.41 -62.50
CA LEU A 339 7.47 -21.71 -63.91
C LEU A 339 8.62 -21.22 -64.80
N ARG A 340 9.18 -20.02 -64.55
CA ARG A 340 10.36 -19.50 -65.26
C ARG A 340 11.63 -20.31 -64.96
N MET A 341 11.81 -20.72 -63.70
CA MET A 341 12.94 -21.55 -63.26
C MET A 341 12.94 -22.93 -63.91
N ARG A 342 11.75 -23.51 -64.14
CA ARG A 342 11.60 -24.81 -64.80
C ARG A 342 12.01 -24.82 -66.27
N LYS A 343 12.19 -23.65 -66.91
CA LYS A 343 12.63 -23.57 -68.31
C LYS A 343 14.03 -24.18 -68.46
N SER A 344 14.21 -25.01 -69.48
CA SER A 344 15.44 -25.77 -69.69
C SER A 344 16.64 -24.88 -70.05
N ILE A 345 17.85 -25.39 -69.77
CA ILE A 345 19.10 -24.67 -70.03
C ILE A 345 19.38 -24.50 -71.53
N LEU A 346 18.83 -25.39 -72.37
CA LEU A 346 19.03 -25.38 -73.82
C LEU A 346 18.55 -24.07 -74.46
N GLU A 347 17.33 -23.64 -74.15
CA GLU A 347 16.75 -22.37 -74.60
C GLU A 347 17.63 -21.17 -74.18
N LYS A 348 18.15 -21.21 -72.95
CA LYS A 348 19.03 -20.16 -72.42
C LYS A 348 20.35 -20.08 -73.18
N SER A 349 20.88 -21.22 -73.64
CA SER A 349 22.12 -21.29 -74.41
C SER A 349 21.97 -20.66 -75.79
N LYS A 350 20.85 -20.94 -76.49
CA LYS A 350 20.51 -20.33 -77.79
C LYS A 350 20.38 -18.80 -77.66
N ASN A 351 19.55 -18.33 -76.72
CA ASN A 351 19.29 -16.90 -76.53
C ASN A 351 20.54 -16.10 -76.10
N LYS A 352 21.55 -16.74 -75.50
CA LYS A 352 22.83 -16.08 -75.20
C LYS A 352 23.59 -15.67 -76.46
N LYS A 353 23.54 -16.48 -77.53
CA LYS A 353 24.20 -16.17 -78.80
C LYS A 353 23.56 -14.93 -79.45
N GLU A 354 22.23 -14.90 -79.51
CA GLU A 354 21.47 -13.76 -80.04
C GLU A 354 21.73 -12.46 -79.26
N LYS A 355 21.69 -12.51 -77.92
CA LYS A 355 22.00 -11.34 -77.07
C LYS A 355 23.42 -10.83 -77.25
N ARG A 356 24.39 -11.69 -77.59
CA ARG A 356 25.77 -11.27 -77.88
C ARG A 356 25.86 -10.50 -79.18
N VAL A 357 25.11 -10.91 -80.21
CA VAL A 357 25.04 -10.20 -81.50
C VAL A 357 24.44 -8.81 -81.30
N GLN A 358 23.28 -8.72 -80.65
CA GLN A 358 22.60 -7.44 -80.40
C GLN A 358 23.43 -6.44 -79.57
N LYS A 359 24.25 -6.95 -78.63
CA LYS A 359 25.10 -6.11 -77.77
C LYS A 359 26.37 -5.59 -78.45
N GLN A 360 26.70 -6.00 -79.68
CA GLN A 360 27.96 -5.60 -80.32
C GLN A 360 28.06 -4.09 -80.56
N ILE A 361 26.97 -3.45 -81.02
CA ILE A 361 26.92 -2.00 -81.29
C ILE A 361 27.15 -1.22 -79.99
N GLN A 362 26.36 -1.56 -78.95
CA GLN A 362 26.51 -0.97 -77.62
C GLN A 362 27.92 -1.18 -77.05
N LYS A 363 28.54 -2.34 -77.30
CA LYS A 363 29.90 -2.62 -76.82
C LYS A 363 30.95 -1.74 -77.51
N LYS A 364 30.80 -1.47 -78.81
CA LYS A 364 31.66 -0.54 -79.56
C LYS A 364 31.49 0.90 -79.07
N GLU A 365 30.25 1.33 -78.83
CA GLU A 365 29.98 2.67 -78.29
C GLU A 365 30.59 2.86 -76.89
N LEU A 366 30.43 1.88 -76.00
CA LEU A 366 31.05 1.88 -74.67
C LEU A 366 32.58 1.88 -74.76
N GLN A 367 33.17 1.15 -75.72
CA GLN A 367 34.61 1.18 -75.96
C GLN A 367 35.08 2.56 -76.41
N LYS A 368 34.33 3.22 -77.30
CA LYS A 368 34.64 4.56 -77.80
C LYS A 368 34.63 5.60 -76.68
N ILE A 369 33.59 5.59 -75.83
CA ILE A 369 33.50 6.45 -74.64
C ILE A 369 34.70 6.26 -73.72
N ASN A 370 35.04 5.01 -73.39
CA ASN A 370 36.18 4.73 -72.53
C ASN A 370 37.50 5.19 -73.17
N HIS A 371 37.67 4.97 -74.48
CA HIS A 371 38.87 5.39 -75.20
C HIS A 371 39.04 6.92 -75.22
N ASP A 372 37.96 7.66 -75.42
CA ASP A 372 37.97 9.13 -75.42
C ASP A 372 38.32 9.70 -74.04
N TYR A 373 37.83 9.06 -72.97
CA TYR A 373 38.22 9.39 -71.60
C TYR A 373 39.73 9.23 -71.37
N TYR A 374 40.31 8.08 -71.75
CA TYR A 374 41.74 7.83 -71.60
C TYR A 374 42.60 8.79 -72.46
N LYS A 375 42.15 9.16 -73.67
CA LYS A 375 42.80 10.19 -74.50
C LYS A 375 42.77 11.57 -73.84
N GLY A 376 41.67 11.91 -73.17
CA GLY A 376 41.56 13.14 -72.37
C GLY A 376 42.61 13.19 -71.25
N VAL A 377 42.78 12.07 -70.54
CA VAL A 377 43.79 11.93 -69.48
C VAL A 377 45.21 12.09 -70.04
N ASP A 378 45.56 11.41 -71.14
CA ASP A 378 46.89 11.52 -71.75
C ASP A 378 47.22 12.97 -72.19
N LYS A 379 46.25 13.66 -72.81
CA LYS A 379 46.39 15.07 -73.19
C LYS A 379 46.64 15.98 -71.98
N ALA A 380 45.97 15.72 -70.85
CA ALA A 380 46.16 16.50 -69.63
C ALA A 380 47.56 16.28 -69.03
N VAL A 381 48.07 15.04 -69.04
CA VAL A 381 49.43 14.71 -68.60
C VAL A 381 50.47 15.41 -69.47
N LYS A 382 50.33 15.39 -70.80
CA LYS A 382 51.25 16.10 -71.71
C LYS A 382 51.24 17.62 -71.50
N LYS A 383 50.07 18.22 -71.22
CA LYS A 383 49.97 19.65 -70.86
C LYS A 383 50.65 19.97 -69.54
N LYS A 384 50.58 19.09 -68.54
CA LYS A 384 51.31 19.27 -67.26
C LYS A 384 52.82 19.18 -67.46
N LYS A 385 53.33 18.17 -68.18
CA LYS A 385 54.76 18.04 -68.51
C LYS A 385 55.31 19.29 -69.21
N LYS A 386 54.59 19.84 -70.21
CA LYS A 386 54.99 21.11 -70.86
C LYS A 386 55.00 22.32 -69.92
N ARG A 387 54.10 22.37 -68.92
CA ARG A 387 54.11 23.44 -67.91
C ARG A 387 55.28 23.30 -66.94
N GLU A 388 55.64 22.08 -66.57
CA GLU A 388 56.82 21.78 -65.75
C GLU A 388 58.12 22.16 -66.47
N GLU A 389 58.26 21.83 -67.76
CA GLU A 389 59.38 22.26 -68.60
C GLU A 389 59.51 23.79 -68.68
N LYS A 390 58.39 24.50 -68.82
CA LYS A 390 58.40 25.98 -68.82
C LYS A 390 58.84 26.55 -67.46
N LYS A 391 58.41 25.95 -66.34
CA LYS A 391 58.86 26.35 -64.99
C LYS A 391 60.34 26.04 -64.76
N ALA A 392 60.85 24.93 -65.31
CA ALA A 392 62.28 24.60 -65.24
C ALA A 392 63.12 25.62 -66.00
N LYS A 393 62.66 26.04 -67.20
CA LYS A 393 63.32 27.10 -67.98
C LYS A 393 63.32 28.46 -67.25
N SER A 394 62.21 28.85 -66.63
CA SER A 394 62.14 30.13 -65.89
C SER A 394 63.01 30.14 -64.63
N LYS A 395 63.13 29.00 -63.92
CA LYS A 395 64.05 28.84 -62.80
C LYS A 395 65.52 28.95 -63.25
N LYS A 396 65.85 28.39 -64.42
CA LYS A 396 67.21 28.46 -64.98
C LYS A 396 67.60 29.91 -65.28
N THR A 397 66.71 30.70 -65.88
CA THR A 397 66.93 32.14 -66.13
C THR A 397 67.01 32.97 -64.85
N ALA A 398 66.20 32.66 -63.83
CA ALA A 398 66.25 33.35 -62.54
C ALA A 398 67.57 33.09 -61.79
N ASN A 399 68.06 31.84 -61.80
CA ASN A 399 69.35 31.50 -61.20
C ASN A 399 70.53 32.16 -61.95
N GLN A 400 70.44 32.30 -63.28
CA GLN A 400 71.45 33.01 -64.08
C GLN A 400 71.55 34.50 -63.71
N ALA A 401 70.41 35.14 -63.42
CA ALA A 401 70.36 36.53 -62.98
C ALA A 401 70.98 36.74 -61.58
N VAL A 402 70.81 35.79 -60.66
CA VAL A 402 71.43 35.85 -59.32
C VAL A 402 72.95 35.69 -59.38
N ILE A 403 73.47 34.86 -60.29
CA ILE A 403 74.91 34.68 -60.50
C ILE A 403 75.56 35.98 -61.03
N ASN A 404 74.88 36.71 -61.91
CA ASN A 404 75.41 37.95 -62.46
C ASN A 404 75.46 39.10 -61.44
N VAL A 405 74.51 39.13 -60.47
CA VAL A 405 74.52 40.12 -59.38
C VAL A 405 75.63 39.84 -58.35
N ALA A 406 76.00 38.56 -58.16
CA ALA A 406 77.09 38.16 -57.26
C ALA A 406 78.51 38.34 -57.86
N ALA A 407 78.61 38.78 -59.12
CA ALA A 407 79.90 39.06 -59.80
C ALA A 407 80.24 40.57 -59.86
N GLU A 408 79.34 41.44 -59.38
CA GLU A 408 79.54 42.90 -59.27
C GLU A 408 79.83 43.37 -57.83
N GLU A 409 79.96 42.45 -56.87
CA GLU A 409 80.62 42.62 -55.55
C GLU A 409 82.03 42.02 -55.60
#